data_AF-A0A357GXP7-F1
#
_entry.id   AF-A0A357GXP7-F1
#
_cell.length_a   1.000
_cell.length_b   1.000
_cell.length_c   1.000
_cell.angle_alpha   90.00
_cell.angle_beta   90.00
_cell.angle_gamma   90.00
#
_symmetry.space_group_name_H-M   'P 1'
#
loop_
_entity.id
_entity.type
_entity.pdbx_description
1 polymer ?
#
loop_
_entity_poly.entity_id
_entity_poly.type
_entity_poly.pdbx_seq_one_letter_code
_entity_poly.pdbx_strand_id
1 'polypeptide(L)'
;MHTRNNLSAEQLGLLFGRVFEIRHGDQRLAIMIDLPDGKFEDNPDWTWLRQTARQWRRDYPRRGDFALKGVDLLVYPATGNTNLPERVAVFNFDREPRHPQRLHYLQTEEILLRYDIVVAMTKFSITRQLQTLAPKLHFRGATMPGFTAAMVPALFLDYTEIGRRVNALKRLLEEAVLARVEFTVNNQAIKLDFDLRFNQAMASTGYYPNPGMVGNLPTGEAYIAPYLGLRHPDEPSRTCGLWPVMNPDGLTIFRVENGRIVGVLNEDTVSCRELQKFLDEPGLAWIAELGLGVVEGSGIEPVGGLLLDEKLIGIHVAFGESAHGGEVTSANFTDRNRADHVDVIYTNGQQICGTQILSAGIRPNLTLIFADDSERVIMRDGRYVDGVF
;
A
#
# COMPACT_ATOMS: atom_id res chain seq x y z
N MET A 1 -27.84 -5.71 16.17
CA MET A 1 -27.03 -5.19 15.05
C MET A 1 -25.90 -6.20 14.78
N HIS A 2 -26.20 -7.27 14.03
CA HIS A 2 -25.26 -8.37 13.80
C HIS A 2 -24.46 -8.14 12.50
N THR A 3 -23.13 -8.19 12.62
CA THR A 3 -22.18 -8.79 11.67
C THR A 3 -22.28 -8.38 10.19
N ARG A 4 -21.61 -7.29 9.80
CA ARG A 4 -21.03 -7.16 8.44
C ARG A 4 -19.51 -7.27 8.50
N ASN A 5 -19.01 -8.31 9.18
CA ASN A 5 -17.57 -8.57 9.25
C ASN A 5 -17.11 -9.47 8.09
N ASN A 6 -17.97 -9.77 7.11
CA ASN A 6 -17.59 -10.57 5.96
C ASN A 6 -18.50 -10.33 4.73
N LEU A 7 -18.00 -10.69 3.55
CA LEU A 7 -18.70 -10.67 2.27
C LEU A 7 -19.65 -11.88 2.15
N SER A 8 -20.83 -11.66 1.58
CA SER A 8 -21.67 -12.77 1.08
C SER A 8 -21.05 -13.42 -0.16
N ALA A 9 -21.53 -14.62 -0.52
CA ALA A 9 -21.10 -15.31 -1.74
C ALA A 9 -21.25 -14.42 -3.00
N GLU A 10 -22.39 -13.74 -3.12
CA GLU A 10 -22.67 -12.82 -4.23
C GLU A 10 -21.71 -11.62 -4.23
N GLN A 11 -21.47 -11.02 -3.06
CA GLN A 11 -20.56 -9.89 -2.92
C GLN A 11 -19.11 -10.28 -3.24
N LEU A 12 -18.68 -11.47 -2.83
CA LEU A 12 -17.36 -12.01 -3.14
C LEU A 12 -17.21 -12.27 -4.65
N GLY A 13 -18.25 -12.83 -5.28
CA GLY A 13 -18.31 -13.00 -6.73
C GLY A 13 -18.20 -11.67 -7.48
N LEU A 14 -18.96 -10.66 -7.04
CA LEU A 14 -18.92 -9.31 -7.63
C LEU A 14 -17.55 -8.63 -7.44
N LEU A 15 -16.98 -8.72 -6.25
CA LEU A 15 -15.65 -8.15 -5.95
C LEU A 15 -14.60 -8.76 -6.88
N PHE A 16 -14.45 -10.09 -6.87
CA PHE A 16 -13.43 -10.74 -7.69
C PHE A 16 -13.74 -10.66 -9.18
N GLY A 17 -15.02 -10.70 -9.55
CA GLY A 17 -15.49 -10.49 -10.92
C GLY A 17 -15.05 -9.15 -11.49
N ARG A 18 -15.14 -8.07 -10.70
CA ARG A 18 -14.71 -6.73 -11.11
C ARG A 18 -13.19 -6.56 -11.05
N VAL A 19 -12.58 -6.92 -9.93
CA VAL A 19 -11.13 -6.77 -9.72
C VAL A 19 -10.35 -7.52 -10.79
N PHE A 20 -10.72 -8.77 -11.08
CA PHE A 20 -9.96 -9.61 -11.99
C PHE A 20 -10.53 -9.67 -13.40
N GLU A 21 -11.68 -9.04 -13.66
CA GLU A 21 -12.44 -9.23 -14.90
C GLU A 21 -12.56 -10.72 -15.22
N ILE A 22 -13.32 -11.46 -14.41
CA ILE A 22 -13.45 -12.92 -14.61
C ILE A 22 -14.13 -13.19 -15.95
N ARG A 23 -13.45 -13.94 -16.82
CA ARG A 23 -13.89 -14.31 -18.17
C ARG A 23 -14.25 -15.80 -18.20
N HIS A 24 -14.99 -16.23 -19.23
CA HIS A 24 -15.32 -17.65 -19.44
C HIS A 24 -14.11 -18.60 -19.49
N GLY A 25 -12.93 -18.07 -19.83
CA GLY A 25 -11.68 -18.84 -19.85
C GLY A 25 -11.14 -19.17 -18.46
N ASP A 26 -11.45 -18.37 -17.44
CA ASP A 26 -10.97 -18.58 -16.08
C ASP A 26 -11.66 -19.79 -15.43
N GLN A 27 -10.87 -20.64 -14.80
CA GLN A 27 -11.32 -21.91 -14.24
C GLN A 27 -11.09 -22.01 -12.75
N ARG A 28 -9.96 -21.51 -12.25
CA ARG A 28 -9.52 -21.81 -10.89
C ARG A 28 -8.96 -20.59 -10.18
N LEU A 29 -9.33 -20.46 -8.91
CA LEU A 29 -8.81 -19.45 -7.99
C LEU A 29 -8.12 -20.11 -6.80
N ALA A 30 -6.98 -19.58 -6.39
CA ALA A 30 -6.33 -19.94 -5.14
C ALA A 30 -6.49 -18.81 -4.12
N ILE A 31 -6.84 -19.16 -2.88
CA ILE A 31 -6.68 -18.28 -1.72
C ILE A 31 -5.47 -18.77 -0.93
N MET A 32 -4.44 -17.93 -0.79
CA MET A 32 -3.22 -18.24 -0.04
C MET A 32 -3.29 -17.65 1.37
N ILE A 33 -2.89 -18.42 2.37
CA ILE A 33 -2.71 -17.95 3.76
C ILE A 33 -1.39 -18.45 4.34
N ASP A 34 -0.79 -17.64 5.22
CA ASP A 34 0.29 -18.06 6.08
C ASP A 34 -0.23 -18.57 7.43
N LEU A 35 0.49 -19.53 8.02
CA LEU A 35 0.14 -20.18 9.27
C LEU A 35 1.16 -19.86 10.35
N PRO A 36 0.74 -19.69 11.62
CA PRO A 36 1.68 -19.65 12.73
C PRO A 36 2.46 -20.98 12.78
N ASP A 37 3.78 -20.89 12.83
CA ASP A 37 4.70 -22.04 12.85
C ASP A 37 5.35 -22.25 14.23
N GLY A 38 4.93 -21.46 15.23
CA GLY A 38 5.49 -21.42 16.58
C GLY A 38 6.58 -20.37 16.79
N LYS A 39 7.12 -19.76 15.72
CA LYS A 39 8.10 -18.66 15.83
C LYS A 39 7.44 -17.30 16.02
N PHE A 40 6.26 -17.14 15.47
CA PHE A 40 5.48 -15.90 15.55
C PHE A 40 4.23 -16.13 16.38
N GLU A 41 3.99 -15.22 17.32
CA GLU A 41 2.77 -15.24 18.11
C GLU A 41 1.55 -14.97 17.21
N ASP A 42 0.53 -15.80 17.40
CA ASP A 42 -0.75 -15.61 16.75
C ASP A 42 -1.53 -14.50 17.45
N ASN A 43 -2.42 -13.84 16.72
CA ASN A 43 -3.24 -12.77 17.28
C ASN A 43 -4.68 -12.84 16.75
N PRO A 44 -5.63 -12.12 17.37
CA PRO A 44 -7.03 -12.17 16.96
C PRO A 44 -7.27 -11.81 15.50
N ASP A 45 -6.56 -10.81 14.96
CA ASP A 45 -6.70 -10.37 13.57
C ASP A 45 -6.18 -11.42 12.58
N TRP A 46 -5.02 -12.02 12.85
CA TRP A 46 -4.47 -13.07 12.00
C TRP A 46 -5.32 -14.34 12.04
N THR A 47 -5.83 -14.69 13.22
CA THR A 47 -6.81 -15.76 13.38
C THR A 47 -8.07 -15.49 12.55
N TRP A 48 -8.61 -14.27 12.66
CA TRP A 48 -9.79 -13.85 11.90
C TRP A 48 -9.53 -13.86 10.38
N LEU A 49 -8.37 -13.40 9.93
CA LEU A 49 -7.97 -13.40 8.52
C LEU A 49 -7.94 -14.82 7.95
N ARG A 50 -7.34 -15.78 8.67
CA ARG A 50 -7.32 -17.20 8.25
C ARG A 50 -8.72 -17.83 8.26
N GLN A 51 -9.57 -17.48 9.21
CA GLN A 51 -10.97 -17.92 9.24
C GLN A 51 -11.75 -17.36 8.04
N THR A 52 -11.55 -16.08 7.74
CA THR A 52 -12.18 -15.38 6.61
C THR A 52 -11.76 -15.97 5.27
N ALA A 53 -10.48 -16.26 5.07
CA ALA A 53 -9.98 -16.91 3.85
C ALA A 53 -10.63 -18.29 3.60
N ARG A 54 -10.76 -19.12 4.64
CA ARG A 54 -11.45 -20.41 4.56
C ARG A 54 -12.93 -20.23 4.25
N GLN A 55 -13.56 -19.23 4.85
CA GLN A 55 -14.94 -18.87 4.57
C GLN A 55 -15.12 -18.43 3.11
N TRP A 56 -14.26 -17.56 2.58
CA TRP A 56 -14.30 -17.12 1.18
C TRP A 56 -14.15 -18.30 0.23
N ARG A 57 -13.22 -19.22 0.49
CA ARG A 57 -13.07 -20.46 -0.31
C ARG A 57 -14.35 -21.29 -0.33
N ARG A 58 -14.99 -21.47 0.84
CA ARG A 58 -16.21 -22.28 0.98
C ARG A 58 -17.40 -21.62 0.30
N ASP A 59 -17.54 -20.31 0.47
CA ASP A 59 -18.73 -19.54 0.10
C ASP A 59 -18.65 -18.95 -1.32
N TYR A 60 -17.49 -19.01 -2.00
CA TYR A 60 -17.35 -18.51 -3.37
C TYR A 60 -18.42 -19.09 -4.32
N PRO A 61 -19.05 -18.27 -5.18
CA PRO A 61 -20.18 -18.70 -5.99
C PRO A 61 -19.82 -19.83 -6.96
N ARG A 62 -20.68 -20.85 -7.00
CA ARG A 62 -20.55 -22.02 -7.91
C ARG A 62 -21.41 -21.90 -9.17
N ARG A 63 -22.21 -20.83 -9.27
CA ARG A 63 -23.13 -20.53 -10.38
C ARG A 63 -23.22 -19.02 -10.57
N GLY A 64 -23.60 -18.58 -11.77
CA GLY A 64 -23.65 -17.17 -12.16
C GLY A 64 -22.41 -16.72 -12.93
N ASP A 65 -22.38 -15.45 -13.29
CA ASP A 65 -21.41 -14.88 -14.25
C ASP A 65 -19.95 -14.95 -13.79
N PHE A 66 -19.72 -15.00 -12.46
CA PHE A 66 -18.39 -15.04 -11.86
C PHE A 66 -18.06 -16.40 -11.23
N ALA A 67 -18.80 -17.46 -11.58
CA ALA A 67 -18.54 -18.79 -11.05
C ALA A 67 -17.27 -19.40 -11.65
N LEU A 68 -16.45 -20.02 -10.79
CA LEU A 68 -15.24 -20.74 -11.18
C LEU A 68 -15.44 -22.25 -10.95
N LYS A 69 -14.68 -23.08 -11.67
CA LYS A 69 -14.72 -24.55 -11.50
C LYS A 69 -14.18 -25.00 -10.15
N GLY A 70 -13.26 -24.24 -9.56
CA GLY A 70 -12.71 -24.57 -8.25
C GLY A 70 -12.05 -23.39 -7.56
N VAL A 71 -12.23 -23.35 -6.24
CA VAL A 71 -11.51 -22.46 -5.34
C VAL A 71 -10.76 -23.29 -4.31
N ASP A 72 -9.44 -23.20 -4.33
CA ASP A 72 -8.58 -23.92 -3.41
C ASP A 72 -7.98 -23.00 -2.36
N LEU A 73 -7.67 -23.55 -1.19
CA LEU A 73 -6.87 -22.89 -0.17
C LEU A 73 -5.45 -23.43 -0.23
N LEU A 74 -4.49 -22.53 -0.38
CA LEU A 74 -3.07 -22.80 -0.28
C LEU A 74 -2.56 -22.31 1.08
N VAL A 75 -1.78 -23.15 1.76
CA VAL A 75 -1.26 -22.83 3.10
C VAL A 75 0.24 -23.03 3.16
N TYR A 76 0.91 -22.21 3.96
CA TYR A 76 2.34 -22.36 4.23
C TYR A 76 2.73 -21.79 5.61
N PRO A 77 3.86 -22.22 6.20
CA PRO A 77 4.37 -21.65 7.45
C PRO A 77 4.80 -20.19 7.25
N ALA A 78 4.43 -19.30 8.16
CA ALA A 78 4.83 -17.90 8.12
C ALA A 78 6.37 -17.75 8.11
N THR A 79 6.86 -16.89 7.22
CA THR A 79 8.30 -16.64 7.02
C THR A 79 8.83 -15.48 7.87
N GLY A 80 7.93 -14.62 8.38
CA GLY A 80 8.27 -13.43 9.18
C GLY A 80 8.78 -12.24 8.37
N ASN A 81 8.78 -12.34 7.05
CA ASN A 81 9.31 -11.34 6.14
C ASN A 81 8.52 -11.38 4.82
N THR A 82 9.01 -10.66 3.82
CA THR A 82 8.33 -10.56 2.52
C THR A 82 8.56 -11.73 1.57
N ASN A 83 9.10 -12.85 2.08
CA ASN A 83 9.37 -14.03 1.27
C ASN A 83 8.18 -14.99 1.21
N LEU A 84 7.77 -15.32 -0.02
CA LEU A 84 6.97 -16.49 -0.35
C LEU A 84 7.86 -17.74 -0.26
N PRO A 85 7.45 -18.79 0.47
CA PRO A 85 8.27 -19.99 0.58
C PRO A 85 8.31 -20.76 -0.74
N GLU A 86 9.39 -21.53 -0.93
CA GLU A 86 9.59 -22.43 -2.08
C GLU A 86 8.49 -23.50 -2.20
N ARG A 87 7.83 -23.83 -1.09
CA ARG A 87 6.81 -24.88 -1.05
C ARG A 87 5.55 -24.44 -0.32
N VAL A 88 4.40 -24.79 -0.89
CA VAL A 88 3.06 -24.59 -0.32
C VAL A 88 2.25 -25.89 -0.35
N ALA A 89 1.23 -26.00 0.49
CA ALA A 89 0.34 -27.16 0.53
C ALA A 89 -1.09 -26.75 0.12
N VAL A 90 -1.76 -27.60 -0.66
CA VAL A 90 -3.21 -27.47 -0.91
C VAL A 90 -3.95 -28.03 0.31
N PHE A 91 -4.82 -27.23 0.92
CA PHE A 91 -5.52 -27.59 2.15
C PHE A 91 -6.98 -27.15 2.14
N ASN A 92 -7.83 -27.90 1.44
CA ASN A 92 -9.23 -27.56 1.19
C ASN A 92 -10.19 -27.94 2.33
N PHE A 93 -9.86 -27.59 3.57
CA PHE A 93 -10.71 -27.82 4.75
C PHE A 93 -11.12 -26.52 5.42
N ASP A 94 -12.31 -26.52 6.03
CA ASP A 94 -12.87 -25.33 6.69
C ASP A 94 -12.31 -25.13 8.12
N ARG A 95 -11.58 -26.12 8.63
CA ARG A 95 -10.85 -26.07 9.92
C ARG A 95 -9.38 -25.75 9.70
N GLU A 96 -8.68 -25.29 10.73
CA GLU A 96 -7.22 -25.13 10.64
C GLU A 96 -6.49 -26.50 10.65
N PRO A 97 -5.32 -26.59 9.99
CA PRO A 97 -4.49 -27.79 10.07
C PRO A 97 -3.92 -27.96 11.48
N ARG A 98 -4.22 -29.09 12.13
CA ARG A 98 -3.70 -29.41 13.48
C ARG A 98 -2.18 -29.61 13.51
N HIS A 99 -1.61 -30.12 12.41
CA HIS A 99 -0.19 -30.37 12.26
C HIS A 99 0.29 -29.83 10.91
N PRO A 100 0.48 -28.50 10.78
CA PRO A 100 0.88 -27.88 9.52
C PRO A 100 2.17 -28.46 8.92
N GLN A 101 3.10 -28.90 9.78
CA GLN A 101 4.37 -29.49 9.32
C GLN A 101 4.20 -30.86 8.65
N ARG A 102 3.05 -31.52 8.83
CA ARG A 102 2.75 -32.85 8.25
C ARG A 102 1.95 -32.78 6.96
N LEU A 103 1.65 -31.58 6.45
CA LEU A 103 0.96 -31.41 5.19
C LEU A 103 1.84 -31.84 4.02
N HIS A 104 1.22 -32.21 2.90
CA HIS A 104 1.93 -32.54 1.68
C HIS A 104 2.24 -31.26 0.90
N TYR A 105 3.47 -30.78 1.03
CA TYR A 105 3.96 -29.57 0.37
C TYR A 105 4.48 -29.87 -1.03
N LEU A 106 4.11 -29.06 -2.01
CA LEU A 106 4.65 -29.10 -3.38
C LEU A 106 5.39 -27.80 -3.68
N GLN A 107 6.12 -27.77 -4.78
CA GLN A 107 6.78 -26.54 -5.24
C GLN A 107 5.74 -25.45 -5.52
N THR A 108 6.00 -24.24 -5.04
CA THR A 108 5.07 -23.12 -5.12
C THR A 108 4.72 -22.79 -6.56
N GLU A 109 5.71 -22.68 -7.44
CA GLU A 109 5.49 -22.36 -8.85
C GLU A 109 4.65 -23.44 -9.56
N GLU A 110 4.92 -24.73 -9.30
CA GLU A 110 4.16 -25.86 -9.87
C GLU A 110 2.68 -25.87 -9.45
N ILE A 111 2.39 -25.42 -8.22
CA ILE A 111 1.01 -25.25 -7.74
C ILE A 111 0.39 -24.03 -8.40
N LEU A 112 1.08 -22.89 -8.41
CA LEU A 112 0.52 -21.62 -8.90
C LEU A 112 0.18 -21.66 -10.40
N LEU A 113 0.89 -22.47 -11.21
CA LEU A 113 0.54 -22.73 -12.62
C LEU A 113 -0.88 -23.27 -12.85
N ARG A 114 -1.56 -23.74 -11.80
CA ARG A 114 -2.89 -24.34 -11.90
C ARG A 114 -4.02 -23.31 -11.76
N TYR A 115 -3.70 -22.06 -11.46
CA TYR A 115 -4.68 -21.03 -11.09
C TYR A 115 -4.58 -19.84 -12.03
N ASP A 116 -5.75 -19.35 -12.46
CA ASP A 116 -5.85 -18.12 -13.26
C ASP A 116 -5.82 -16.88 -12.35
N ILE A 117 -6.29 -17.05 -11.10
CA ILE A 117 -6.41 -16.00 -10.10
C ILE A 117 -5.79 -16.46 -8.77
N VAL A 118 -4.98 -15.61 -8.17
CA VAL A 118 -4.36 -15.85 -6.85
C VAL A 118 -4.69 -14.70 -5.91
N VAL A 119 -5.34 -15.00 -4.78
CA VAL A 119 -5.64 -14.04 -3.72
C VAL A 119 -4.85 -14.42 -2.47
N ALA A 120 -3.91 -13.59 -2.05
CA ALA A 120 -3.11 -13.83 -0.84
C ALA A 120 -3.66 -13.03 0.34
N MET A 121 -4.22 -13.72 1.32
CA MET A 121 -4.66 -13.16 2.60
C MET A 121 -3.64 -13.61 3.66
N THR A 122 -2.63 -12.80 3.92
CA THR A 122 -1.46 -13.20 4.72
C THR A 122 -1.19 -12.19 5.83
N LYS A 123 -0.48 -12.58 6.89
CA LYS A 123 0.04 -11.63 7.88
C LYS A 123 1.23 -10.86 7.32
N PHE A 124 2.15 -11.55 6.67
CA PHE A 124 3.33 -10.94 6.06
C PHE A 124 3.13 -10.74 4.56
N SER A 125 3.54 -9.58 4.04
CA SER A 125 3.32 -9.21 2.64
C SER A 125 4.20 -10.01 1.68
N ILE A 126 3.58 -10.73 0.75
CA ILE A 126 4.28 -11.43 -0.36
C ILE A 126 4.02 -10.76 -1.71
N THR A 127 3.50 -9.52 -1.72
CA THR A 127 3.04 -8.82 -2.94
C THR A 127 4.10 -8.77 -4.01
N ARG A 128 5.32 -8.33 -3.67
CA ARG A 128 6.45 -8.20 -4.62
C ARG A 128 6.84 -9.52 -5.27
N GLN A 129 6.81 -10.62 -4.50
CA GLN A 129 7.13 -11.94 -5.05
C GLN A 129 6.04 -12.45 -5.98
N LEU A 130 4.77 -12.24 -5.64
CA LEU A 130 3.66 -12.57 -6.53
C LEU A 130 3.67 -11.70 -7.79
N GLN A 131 3.99 -10.41 -7.71
CA GLN A 131 4.20 -9.54 -8.88
C GLN A 131 5.31 -10.06 -9.81
N THR A 132 6.37 -10.64 -9.24
CA THR A 132 7.48 -11.21 -10.02
C THR A 132 7.11 -12.55 -10.68
N LEU A 133 6.27 -13.36 -10.02
CA LEU A 133 5.84 -14.67 -10.50
C LEU A 133 4.65 -14.61 -11.45
N ALA A 134 3.73 -13.67 -11.28
CA ALA A 134 2.49 -13.59 -12.04
C ALA A 134 2.71 -13.56 -13.57
N PRO A 135 3.67 -12.79 -14.12
CA PRO A 135 3.92 -12.80 -15.57
C PRO A 135 4.48 -14.13 -16.06
N LYS A 136 5.28 -14.81 -15.24
CA LYS A 136 5.94 -16.09 -15.58
C LYS A 136 4.97 -17.26 -15.54
N LEU A 137 4.05 -17.23 -14.57
CA LEU A 137 3.11 -18.32 -14.30
C LEU A 137 1.71 -18.02 -14.87
N HIS A 138 1.54 -16.87 -15.53
CA HIS A 138 0.32 -16.45 -16.23
C HIS A 138 -0.95 -16.36 -15.36
N PHE A 139 -0.81 -16.05 -14.07
CA PHE A 139 -1.94 -15.69 -13.22
C PHE A 139 -2.05 -14.17 -13.03
N ARG A 140 -3.19 -13.71 -12.53
CA ARG A 140 -3.35 -12.37 -11.96
C ARG A 140 -3.82 -12.48 -10.52
N GLY A 141 -3.67 -11.43 -9.72
CA GLY A 141 -3.89 -11.61 -8.30
C GLY A 141 -4.05 -10.36 -7.47
N ALA A 142 -4.43 -10.59 -6.23
CA ALA A 142 -4.50 -9.55 -5.22
C ALA A 142 -3.91 -10.02 -3.90
N THR A 143 -3.34 -9.10 -3.15
CA THR A 143 -2.73 -9.36 -1.85
C THR A 143 -3.38 -8.49 -0.78
N MET A 144 -3.58 -9.04 0.41
CA MET A 144 -4.23 -8.40 1.54
C MET A 144 -3.39 -8.60 2.82
N PRO A 145 -2.14 -8.11 2.87
CA PRO A 145 -1.26 -8.29 4.01
C PRO A 145 -1.78 -7.60 5.27
N GLY A 146 -1.90 -8.35 6.36
CA GLY A 146 -2.39 -7.82 7.64
C GLY A 146 -3.86 -7.37 7.60
N PHE A 147 -4.64 -7.86 6.65
CA PHE A 147 -6.05 -7.48 6.48
C PHE A 147 -6.89 -7.82 7.71
N THR A 148 -7.64 -6.84 8.21
CA THR A 148 -8.46 -6.99 9.43
C THR A 148 -9.95 -6.79 9.13
N ALA A 149 -10.80 -7.15 10.10
CA ALA A 149 -12.24 -6.98 9.97
C ALA A 149 -12.64 -5.51 9.74
N ALA A 150 -11.87 -4.57 10.27
CA ALA A 150 -12.10 -3.14 10.12
C ALA A 150 -11.89 -2.64 8.67
N MET A 151 -11.16 -3.39 7.84
CA MET A 151 -10.89 -3.05 6.45
C MET A 151 -11.94 -3.60 5.46
N VAL A 152 -12.83 -4.51 5.91
CA VAL A 152 -13.89 -5.09 5.07
C VAL A 152 -14.80 -4.04 4.41
N PRO A 153 -15.20 -2.94 5.08
CA PRO A 153 -15.96 -1.86 4.44
C PRO A 153 -15.35 -1.33 3.14
N ALA A 154 -14.01 -1.23 3.07
CA ALA A 154 -13.31 -0.73 1.89
C ALA A 154 -13.43 -1.69 0.68
N LEU A 155 -13.72 -2.98 0.90
CA LEU A 155 -13.96 -3.93 -0.18
C LEU A 155 -15.31 -3.73 -0.89
N PHE A 156 -16.24 -2.97 -0.31
CA PHE A 156 -17.54 -2.69 -0.93
C PHE A 156 -17.57 -1.45 -1.82
N LEU A 157 -16.46 -0.73 -1.91
CA LEU A 157 -16.39 0.50 -2.68
C LEU A 157 -16.50 0.24 -4.17
N ASP A 158 -16.89 1.29 -4.91
CA ASP A 158 -16.92 1.23 -6.36
C ASP A 158 -15.49 1.38 -6.93
N TYR A 159 -14.85 0.26 -7.20
CA TYR A 159 -13.53 0.19 -7.81
C TYR A 159 -13.46 0.86 -9.19
N THR A 160 -14.60 1.04 -9.89
CA THR A 160 -14.66 1.79 -11.15
C THR A 160 -14.40 3.26 -10.89
N GLU A 161 -15.09 3.83 -9.88
CA GLU A 161 -14.91 5.22 -9.49
C GLU A 161 -13.53 5.44 -8.85
N ILE A 162 -13.06 4.53 -7.99
CA ILE A 162 -11.70 4.56 -7.46
C ILE A 162 -10.68 4.59 -8.61
N GLY A 163 -10.79 3.66 -9.56
CA GLY A 163 -9.92 3.58 -10.71
C GLY A 163 -9.95 4.87 -11.56
N ARG A 164 -11.13 5.47 -11.77
CA ARG A 164 -11.28 6.75 -12.47
C ARG A 164 -10.53 7.88 -11.76
N ARG A 165 -10.75 8.03 -10.45
CA ARG A 165 -10.12 9.05 -9.60
C ARG A 165 -8.59 8.89 -9.55
N VAL A 166 -8.12 7.68 -9.29
CA VAL A 166 -6.69 7.34 -9.26
C VAL A 166 -6.02 7.66 -10.60
N ASN A 167 -6.61 7.24 -11.71
CA ASN A 167 -6.03 7.51 -13.03
C ASN A 167 -6.03 9.00 -13.38
N ALA A 168 -7.00 9.78 -12.89
CA ALA A 168 -6.98 11.23 -13.04
C ALA A 168 -5.80 11.86 -12.28
N LEU A 169 -5.58 11.45 -11.02
CA LEU A 169 -4.44 11.93 -10.23
C LEU A 169 -3.10 11.51 -10.83
N LYS A 170 -2.97 10.25 -11.29
CA LYS A 170 -1.78 9.76 -11.97
C LYS A 170 -1.40 10.67 -13.14
N ARG A 171 -2.35 11.00 -14.03
CA ARG A 171 -2.09 11.91 -15.17
C ARG A 171 -1.62 13.28 -14.71
N LEU A 172 -2.26 13.85 -13.69
CA LEU A 172 -1.88 15.16 -13.16
C LEU A 172 -0.46 15.16 -12.58
N LEU A 173 -0.09 14.09 -11.86
CA LEU A 173 1.27 13.92 -11.34
C LEU A 173 2.31 13.78 -12.46
N GLU A 174 1.97 13.11 -13.57
CA GLU A 174 2.87 12.95 -14.71
C GLU A 174 3.02 14.22 -15.57
N GLU A 175 1.99 15.05 -15.64
CA GLU A 175 2.01 16.32 -16.38
C GLU A 175 2.69 17.44 -15.60
N ALA A 176 2.60 17.42 -14.27
CA ALA A 176 3.19 18.41 -13.40
C ALA A 176 4.72 18.24 -13.29
N VAL A 177 5.43 19.34 -13.08
CA VAL A 177 6.89 19.32 -12.83
C VAL A 177 7.21 19.41 -11.35
N LEU A 178 6.29 19.94 -10.53
CA LEU A 178 6.49 20.11 -9.09
C LEU A 178 5.15 19.89 -8.37
N ALA A 179 5.17 19.21 -7.24
CA ALA A 179 4.08 19.21 -6.27
C ALA A 179 4.49 20.00 -5.05
N ARG A 180 3.71 21.02 -4.68
CA ARG A 180 3.89 21.80 -3.46
C ARG A 180 2.86 21.35 -2.44
N VAL A 181 3.34 20.80 -1.33
CA VAL A 181 2.52 20.46 -0.18
C VAL A 181 2.72 21.54 0.89
N GLU A 182 1.65 22.22 1.26
CA GLU A 182 1.65 23.20 2.35
C GLU A 182 0.97 22.61 3.59
N PHE A 183 1.61 22.71 4.73
CA PHE A 183 1.11 22.27 6.02
C PHE A 183 0.87 23.48 6.92
N THR A 184 -0.25 23.49 7.63
CA THR A 184 -0.46 24.43 8.74
C THR A 184 -0.08 23.75 10.05
N VAL A 185 0.92 24.29 10.72
CA VAL A 185 1.47 23.76 11.97
C VAL A 185 1.59 24.91 12.95
N ASN A 186 0.95 24.81 14.13
CA ASN A 186 0.94 25.89 15.13
C ASN A 186 0.57 27.28 14.55
N ASN A 187 -0.42 27.33 13.65
CA ASN A 187 -0.85 28.53 12.92
C ASN A 187 0.21 29.14 11.97
N GLN A 188 1.27 28.41 11.65
CA GLN A 188 2.27 28.79 10.66
C GLN A 188 2.18 27.88 9.45
N ALA A 189 2.24 28.49 8.27
CA ALA A 189 2.34 27.74 7.01
C ALA A 189 3.80 27.37 6.77
N ILE A 190 4.05 26.08 6.59
CA ILE A 190 5.32 25.54 6.10
C ILE A 190 5.05 24.70 4.85
N LYS A 191 6.07 24.47 4.03
CA LYS A 191 5.89 23.74 2.76
C LYS A 191 7.01 22.76 2.48
N LEU A 192 6.67 21.69 1.79
CA LEU A 192 7.58 20.73 1.18
C LEU A 192 7.26 20.65 -0.31
N ASP A 193 8.24 20.97 -1.14
CA ASP A 193 8.15 20.84 -2.59
C ASP A 193 8.74 19.48 -3.00
N PHE A 194 8.10 18.83 -3.97
CA PHE A 194 8.48 17.55 -4.56
C PHE A 194 8.77 17.75 -6.05
N ASP A 195 9.97 17.40 -6.49
CA ASP A 195 10.33 17.45 -7.90
C ASP A 195 9.75 16.23 -8.64
N LEU A 196 8.86 16.45 -9.59
CA LEU A 196 8.16 15.36 -10.29
C LEU A 196 8.79 15.01 -11.64
N ARG A 197 9.78 15.78 -12.09
CA ARG A 197 10.46 15.55 -13.36
C ARG A 197 11.08 14.15 -13.42
N PHE A 198 11.25 13.62 -14.63
CA PHE A 198 12.00 12.38 -14.91
C PHE A 198 11.43 11.07 -14.33
N ASN A 199 10.40 11.10 -13.50
CA ASN A 199 9.73 9.91 -12.96
C ASN A 199 8.31 9.79 -13.50
N GLN A 200 7.77 8.57 -13.43
CA GLN A 200 6.38 8.29 -13.78
C GLN A 200 5.59 8.02 -12.50
N ALA A 201 4.35 8.49 -12.46
CA ALA A 201 3.44 8.12 -11.40
C ALA A 201 2.91 6.70 -11.61
N MET A 202 2.53 6.05 -10.52
CA MET A 202 1.92 4.73 -10.48
C MET A 202 0.47 4.85 -10.00
N ALA A 203 -0.34 3.87 -10.37
CA ALA A 203 -1.76 3.81 -10.03
C ALA A 203 -2.10 2.48 -9.36
N SER A 204 -2.61 2.56 -8.14
CA SER A 204 -3.19 1.44 -7.40
C SER A 204 -4.71 1.54 -7.51
N THR A 205 -5.29 0.89 -8.53
CA THR A 205 -6.71 1.02 -8.90
C THR A 205 -7.58 -0.14 -8.42
N GLY A 206 -6.98 -1.28 -8.06
CA GLY A 206 -7.72 -2.51 -7.76
C GLY A 206 -8.29 -3.21 -8.97
N TYR A 207 -7.83 -2.89 -10.17
CA TYR A 207 -8.27 -3.51 -11.41
C TYR A 207 -7.09 -4.25 -12.06
N TYR A 208 -7.16 -5.57 -12.04
CA TYR A 208 -6.13 -6.51 -12.47
C TYR A 208 -6.69 -7.50 -13.52
N PRO A 209 -7.10 -7.03 -14.71
CA PRO A 209 -7.78 -7.86 -15.72
C PRO A 209 -6.87 -8.84 -16.45
N ASN A 210 -5.56 -8.59 -16.47
CA ASN A 210 -4.63 -9.33 -17.31
C ASN A 210 -3.65 -10.16 -16.48
N PRO A 211 -3.26 -11.35 -16.97
CA PRO A 211 -2.14 -12.12 -16.40
C PRO A 211 -0.89 -11.26 -16.21
N GLY A 212 -0.16 -11.49 -15.12
CA GLY A 212 0.97 -10.68 -14.72
C GLY A 212 0.63 -9.49 -13.83
N MET A 213 -0.65 -9.14 -13.67
CA MET A 213 -1.07 -8.04 -12.80
C MET A 213 -1.35 -8.54 -11.38
N VAL A 214 -0.63 -7.99 -10.40
CA VAL A 214 -0.86 -8.23 -8.97
C VAL A 214 -0.74 -6.91 -8.21
N GLY A 215 -1.66 -6.65 -7.30
CA GLY A 215 -1.57 -5.52 -6.39
C GLY A 215 -2.39 -5.73 -5.12
N ASN A 216 -2.46 -4.69 -4.28
CA ASN A 216 -3.13 -4.80 -2.99
C ASN A 216 -4.65 -4.67 -3.12
N LEU A 217 -5.36 -5.26 -2.15
CA LEU A 217 -6.74 -4.95 -1.81
C LEU A 217 -6.86 -4.76 -0.28
N PRO A 218 -7.51 -3.72 0.23
CA PRO A 218 -8.04 -2.56 -0.50
C PRO A 218 -6.95 -1.77 -1.25
N THR A 219 -7.38 -0.80 -2.04
CA THR A 219 -6.55 -0.01 -2.97
C THR A 219 -7.22 1.34 -3.18
N GLY A 220 -6.59 2.23 -3.92
CA GLY A 220 -7.14 3.54 -4.25
C GLY A 220 -6.18 4.67 -3.97
N GLU A 221 -5.05 4.68 -4.67
CA GLU A 221 -4.10 5.80 -4.64
C GLU A 221 -3.41 5.98 -5.99
N ALA A 222 -2.92 7.19 -6.23
CA ALA A 222 -1.85 7.45 -7.19
C ALA A 222 -0.62 7.95 -6.43
N TYR A 223 0.57 7.49 -6.81
CA TYR A 223 1.81 7.86 -6.14
C TYR A 223 2.96 8.05 -7.12
N ILE A 224 3.97 8.81 -6.71
CA ILE A 224 5.16 9.09 -7.52
C ILE A 224 6.38 9.23 -6.61
N ALA A 225 7.49 8.59 -7.00
CA ALA A 225 8.77 8.87 -6.38
C ALA A 225 9.28 10.22 -6.88
N PRO A 226 9.62 11.19 -6.01
CA PRO A 226 10.21 12.45 -6.46
C PRO A 226 11.59 12.20 -7.10
N TYR A 227 12.00 13.11 -7.97
CA TYR A 227 13.35 13.14 -8.48
C TYR A 227 14.31 13.68 -7.43
N LEU A 228 15.39 12.95 -7.20
CA LEU A 228 16.36 13.15 -6.11
C LEU A 228 17.74 13.60 -6.62
N GLY A 229 17.89 13.82 -7.93
CA GLY A 229 19.14 14.34 -8.48
C GLY A 229 20.23 13.29 -8.75
N LEU A 230 19.90 11.99 -8.66
CA LEU A 230 20.91 10.92 -8.71
C LEU A 230 21.22 10.45 -10.14
N ARG A 231 20.26 10.57 -11.06
CA ARG A 231 20.39 10.13 -12.46
C ARG A 231 20.85 11.22 -13.43
N HIS A 232 20.59 12.51 -13.15
CA HIS A 232 21.00 13.63 -14.02
C HIS A 232 21.87 14.63 -13.22
N PRO A 233 23.21 14.48 -13.22
CA PRO A 233 24.12 15.26 -12.38
C PRO A 233 24.06 16.78 -12.61
N ASP A 234 23.71 17.21 -13.82
CA ASP A 234 23.61 18.62 -14.19
C ASP A 234 22.27 19.26 -13.79
N GLU A 235 21.33 18.46 -13.29
CA GLU A 235 20.00 18.89 -12.87
C GLU A 235 19.75 18.51 -11.40
N PRO A 236 20.02 19.42 -10.45
CA PRO A 236 19.76 19.15 -9.05
C PRO A 236 18.26 18.97 -8.79
N SER A 237 17.96 18.16 -7.77
CA SER A 237 16.59 17.96 -7.29
C SER A 237 16.02 19.26 -6.74
N ARG A 238 14.76 19.54 -7.07
CA ARG A 238 13.97 20.63 -6.47
C ARG A 238 13.16 20.16 -5.26
N THR A 239 13.35 18.93 -4.80
CA THR A 239 12.66 18.40 -3.61
C THR A 239 13.28 19.03 -2.36
N CYS A 240 12.60 20.00 -1.76
CA CYS A 240 13.12 20.74 -0.61
C CYS A 240 12.02 21.40 0.22
N GLY A 241 12.34 21.76 1.46
CA GLY A 241 11.44 22.50 2.34
C GLY A 241 11.42 21.96 3.77
N LEU A 242 10.26 22.06 4.40
CA LEU A 242 10.01 21.68 5.78
C LEU A 242 8.88 20.65 5.85
N TRP A 243 9.15 19.54 6.54
CA TRP A 243 8.23 18.41 6.63
C TRP A 243 7.84 18.11 8.08
N PRO A 244 6.57 18.33 8.47
CA PRO A 244 6.13 18.11 9.85
C PRO A 244 5.66 16.67 10.11
N VAL A 245 6.33 15.97 11.00
CA VAL A 245 5.99 14.60 11.44
C VAL A 245 5.66 14.62 12.92
N MET A 246 4.45 14.20 13.27
CA MET A 246 3.98 14.03 14.63
C MET A 246 4.34 12.62 15.10
N ASN A 247 5.12 12.53 16.18
CA ASN A 247 5.38 11.29 16.89
C ASN A 247 4.63 11.31 18.24
N PRO A 248 4.48 10.17 18.93
CA PRO A 248 3.86 10.13 20.26
C PRO A 248 4.53 11.07 21.27
N ASP A 249 5.84 11.26 21.11
CA ASP A 249 6.67 12.06 22.01
C ASP A 249 6.69 13.55 21.63
N GLY A 250 6.16 13.92 20.46
CA GLY A 250 6.13 15.31 20.00
C GLY A 250 6.21 15.47 18.49
N LEU A 251 5.98 16.69 18.04
CA LEU A 251 6.13 17.12 16.65
C LEU A 251 7.62 17.31 16.32
N THR A 252 8.05 16.85 15.15
CA THR A 252 9.36 17.15 14.56
C THR A 252 9.16 17.76 13.18
N ILE A 253 9.84 18.88 12.91
CA ILE A 253 9.83 19.54 11.60
C ILE A 253 11.18 19.29 10.94
N PHE A 254 11.24 18.36 9.98
CA PHE A 254 12.46 18.05 9.24
C PHE A 254 12.76 19.11 8.18
N ARG A 255 14.04 19.44 8.00
CA ARG A 255 14.54 20.22 6.87
C ARG A 255 14.98 19.27 5.77
N VAL A 256 14.41 19.47 4.58
CA VAL A 256 14.69 18.68 3.38
C VAL A 256 15.42 19.54 2.35
N GLU A 257 16.54 19.04 1.84
CA GLU A 257 17.35 19.69 0.81
C GLU A 257 17.78 18.63 -0.22
N ASN A 258 17.56 18.91 -1.51
CA ASN A 258 17.87 18.00 -2.62
C ASN A 258 17.35 16.57 -2.40
N GLY A 259 16.12 16.45 -1.89
CA GLY A 259 15.48 15.17 -1.63
C GLY A 259 15.96 14.45 -0.36
N ARG A 260 16.86 15.05 0.45
CA ARG A 260 17.37 14.47 1.70
C ARG A 260 16.91 15.23 2.92
N ILE A 261 16.56 14.51 3.97
CA ILE A 261 16.44 15.03 5.34
C ILE A 261 17.85 15.35 5.84
N VAL A 262 18.10 16.63 6.10
CA VAL A 262 19.43 17.15 6.49
C VAL A 262 19.46 17.78 7.87
N GLY A 263 18.29 17.95 8.51
CA GLY A 263 18.20 18.57 9.81
C GLY A 263 16.78 18.64 10.34
N VAL A 264 16.61 19.31 11.48
CA VAL A 264 15.32 19.64 12.09
C VAL A 264 15.25 21.12 12.41
N LEU A 265 14.04 21.68 12.46
CA LEU A 265 13.80 23.08 12.79
C LEU A 265 13.62 23.28 14.30
N ASN A 266 12.88 22.39 14.97
CA ASN A 266 12.75 22.40 16.41
C ASN A 266 13.87 21.55 17.02
N GLU A 267 14.95 22.18 17.45
CA GLU A 267 16.16 21.53 18.02
C GLU A 267 15.95 20.98 19.45
N ASP A 268 14.77 20.41 19.73
CA ASP A 268 14.47 19.75 21.00
C ASP A 268 14.98 18.30 21.05
N THR A 269 14.99 17.69 22.24
CA THR A 269 15.50 16.33 22.46
C THR A 269 14.80 15.28 21.59
N VAL A 270 13.50 15.43 21.35
CA VAL A 270 12.71 14.48 20.55
C VAL A 270 13.15 14.56 19.09
N SER A 271 13.20 15.76 18.54
CA SER A 271 13.54 15.99 17.13
C SER A 271 15.00 15.69 16.82
N CYS A 272 15.92 15.98 17.74
CA CYS A 272 17.32 15.58 17.60
C CYS A 272 17.47 14.05 17.60
N ARG A 273 16.70 13.33 18.43
CA ARG A 273 16.68 11.86 18.43
C ARG A 273 16.10 11.29 17.15
N GLU A 274 15.04 11.89 16.60
CA GLU A 274 14.49 11.47 15.31
C GLU A 274 15.47 11.74 14.17
N LEU A 275 16.14 12.90 14.16
CA LEU A 275 17.20 13.21 13.20
C LEU A 275 18.35 12.19 13.26
N GLN A 276 18.74 11.77 14.47
CA GLN A 276 19.82 10.80 14.66
C GLN A 276 19.56 9.49 13.91
N LYS A 277 18.31 9.04 13.78
CA LYS A 277 17.97 7.83 13.01
C LYS A 277 18.41 7.92 11.54
N PHE A 278 18.26 9.10 10.93
CA PHE A 278 18.68 9.37 9.55
C PHE A 278 20.18 9.55 9.41
N LEU A 279 20.87 9.99 10.47
CA LEU A 279 22.33 10.06 10.50
C LEU A 279 22.95 8.67 10.66
N ASP A 280 22.35 7.81 11.48
CA ASP A 280 22.78 6.44 11.73
C ASP A 280 22.54 5.53 10.51
N GLU A 281 21.50 5.80 9.72
CA GLU A 281 21.24 5.13 8.44
C GLU A 281 20.92 6.18 7.36
N PRO A 282 21.95 6.70 6.65
CA PRO A 282 21.80 7.73 5.62
C PRO A 282 20.92 7.32 4.43
N GLY A 283 20.66 6.02 4.23
CA GLY A 283 19.70 5.52 3.24
C GLY A 283 18.25 5.88 3.57
N LEU A 284 17.89 5.98 4.86
CA LEU A 284 16.55 6.41 5.30
C LEU A 284 16.30 7.89 5.08
N ALA A 285 17.34 8.70 4.90
CA ALA A 285 17.19 10.15 4.82
C ALA A 285 16.57 10.64 3.50
N TRP A 286 16.36 9.77 2.52
CA TRP A 286 15.78 10.14 1.22
C TRP A 286 14.27 10.23 1.27
N ILE A 287 13.67 11.28 0.70
CA ILE A 287 12.24 11.29 0.39
C ILE A 287 11.98 10.26 -0.71
N ALA A 288 11.09 9.31 -0.45
CA ALA A 288 10.90 8.14 -1.29
C ALA A 288 9.66 8.22 -2.16
N GLU A 289 8.59 8.85 -1.68
CA GLU A 289 7.29 8.86 -2.35
C GLU A 289 6.42 10.03 -1.91
N LEU A 290 5.62 10.54 -2.84
CA LEU A 290 4.40 11.30 -2.58
C LEU A 290 3.22 10.48 -3.10
N GLY A 291 2.30 10.13 -2.22
CA GLY A 291 1.08 9.40 -2.60
C GLY A 291 -0.20 10.12 -2.22
N LEU A 292 -1.24 9.89 -3.04
CA LEU A 292 -2.53 10.55 -3.00
C LEU A 292 -3.64 9.50 -2.94
N GLY A 293 -4.18 9.26 -1.74
CA GLY A 293 -5.26 8.32 -1.51
C GLY A 293 -6.64 8.91 -1.88
N VAL A 294 -7.56 8.07 -2.35
CA VAL A 294 -8.92 8.47 -2.78
C VAL A 294 -10.04 7.75 -2.03
N VAL A 295 -9.69 6.86 -1.10
CA VAL A 295 -10.64 6.03 -0.37
C VAL A 295 -11.32 6.84 0.73
N GLU A 296 -12.65 6.89 0.67
CA GLU A 296 -13.51 7.48 1.69
C GLU A 296 -14.85 6.76 1.72
N GLY A 297 -15.56 6.82 2.85
CA GLY A 297 -16.90 6.25 2.94
C GLY A 297 -17.35 5.99 4.37
N SER A 298 -18.64 5.71 4.54
CA SER A 298 -19.19 5.38 5.85
C SER A 298 -18.58 4.07 6.37
N GLY A 299 -18.04 4.11 7.60
CA GLY A 299 -17.40 2.96 8.24
C GLY A 299 -15.97 2.69 7.77
N ILE A 300 -15.36 3.62 7.04
CA ILE A 300 -13.94 3.59 6.68
C ILE A 300 -13.24 4.66 7.52
N GLU A 301 -12.42 4.21 8.44
CA GLU A 301 -11.61 5.04 9.32
C GLU A 301 -10.18 4.48 9.33
N PRO A 302 -9.17 5.28 9.72
CA PRO A 302 -7.83 4.77 9.95
C PRO A 302 -7.81 3.57 10.90
N VAL A 303 -7.09 2.52 10.52
CA VAL A 303 -7.00 1.27 11.28
C VAL A 303 -5.63 1.02 11.91
N GLY A 304 -4.65 1.89 11.65
CA GLY A 304 -3.29 1.74 12.15
C GLY A 304 -2.54 0.68 11.35
N GLY A 305 -2.75 0.66 10.04
CA GLY A 305 -2.16 -0.31 9.13
C GLY A 305 -2.06 0.21 7.70
N LEU A 306 -0.86 0.13 7.13
CA LEU A 306 -0.51 0.71 5.83
C LEU A 306 -1.46 0.29 4.70
N LEU A 307 -1.89 -0.99 4.67
CA LEU A 307 -2.71 -1.55 3.59
C LEU A 307 -3.95 -0.71 3.23
N LEU A 308 -4.66 -0.18 4.23
CA LEU A 308 -5.82 0.68 4.01
C LEU A 308 -5.47 2.16 4.17
N ASP A 309 -4.69 2.50 5.20
CA ASP A 309 -4.53 3.88 5.65
C ASP A 309 -3.89 4.78 4.58
N GLU A 310 -2.93 4.27 3.82
CA GLU A 310 -2.26 5.00 2.72
C GLU A 310 -3.22 5.28 1.55
N LYS A 311 -4.32 4.52 1.44
CA LYS A 311 -5.33 4.70 0.39
C LYS A 311 -6.39 5.72 0.77
N LEU A 312 -6.48 6.10 2.06
CA LEU A 312 -7.49 7.03 2.55
C LEU A 312 -7.33 8.42 1.92
N ILE A 313 -8.43 9.15 1.80
CA ILE A 313 -8.41 10.52 1.28
C ILE A 313 -7.41 11.39 2.04
N GLY A 314 -6.43 11.93 1.31
CA GLY A 314 -5.32 12.65 1.92
C GLY A 314 -4.04 12.47 1.10
N ILE A 315 -2.92 12.73 1.77
CA ILE A 315 -1.59 12.50 1.20
C ILE A 315 -0.79 11.61 2.12
N HIS A 316 0.17 10.88 1.59
CA HIS A 316 1.27 10.34 2.36
C HIS A 316 2.61 10.75 1.76
N VAL A 317 3.60 10.86 2.63
CA VAL A 317 4.98 11.15 2.27
C VAL A 317 5.82 10.02 2.85
N ALA A 318 6.59 9.36 2.00
CA ALA A 318 7.47 8.28 2.42
C ALA A 318 8.93 8.71 2.45
N PHE A 319 9.73 8.02 3.25
CA PHE A 319 11.20 8.10 3.22
C PHE A 319 11.86 6.72 3.14
N GLY A 320 13.11 6.68 2.68
CA GLY A 320 13.91 5.47 2.53
C GLY A 320 13.97 4.93 1.10
N GLU A 321 13.76 3.62 0.93
CA GLU A 321 13.91 2.94 -0.36
C GLU A 321 12.78 3.37 -1.31
N SER A 322 13.14 3.74 -2.55
CA SER A 322 12.18 4.09 -3.61
C SER A 322 12.35 3.21 -4.85
N ALA A 323 12.83 1.98 -4.70
CA ALA A 323 13.09 1.07 -5.83
C ALA A 323 11.85 0.77 -6.71
N HIS A 324 10.64 1.05 -6.20
CA HIS A 324 9.36 0.91 -6.91
C HIS A 324 9.02 2.11 -7.82
N GLY A 325 10.01 2.81 -8.38
CA GLY A 325 9.79 3.92 -9.32
C GLY A 325 10.74 5.10 -9.19
N GLY A 326 11.59 5.10 -8.16
CA GLY A 326 12.57 6.13 -7.83
C GLY A 326 14.03 5.68 -8.01
N GLU A 327 14.94 6.40 -7.36
CA GLU A 327 16.39 6.30 -7.57
C GLU A 327 17.12 5.60 -6.41
N VAL A 328 16.46 5.44 -5.26
CA VAL A 328 17.08 4.90 -4.04
C VAL A 328 16.75 3.43 -3.94
N THR A 329 17.80 2.61 -3.90
CA THR A 329 17.71 1.15 -3.77
C THR A 329 18.39 0.72 -2.47
N SER A 330 18.24 -0.55 -2.08
CA SER A 330 19.04 -1.13 -0.99
C SER A 330 20.54 -0.88 -1.06
N ALA A 331 21.13 -0.61 -2.23
CA ALA A 331 22.55 -0.26 -2.37
C ALA A 331 22.92 1.11 -1.75
N ASN A 332 21.94 1.97 -1.48
CA ASN A 332 22.13 3.28 -0.86
C ASN A 332 22.11 3.22 0.68
N PHE A 333 21.84 2.05 1.26
CA PHE A 333 21.79 1.83 2.71
C PHE A 333 23.10 1.25 3.22
N THR A 334 23.44 1.52 4.49
CA THR A 334 24.65 0.94 5.11
C THR A 334 24.54 -0.57 5.28
N ASP A 335 23.32 -1.06 5.58
CA ASP A 335 22.96 -2.47 5.53
C ASP A 335 21.75 -2.65 4.61
N ARG A 336 21.92 -3.47 3.57
CA ARG A 336 20.86 -3.76 2.58
C ARG A 336 19.62 -4.38 3.22
N ASN A 337 19.77 -5.04 4.38
CA ASN A 337 18.65 -5.64 5.12
C ASN A 337 17.84 -4.59 5.92
N ARG A 338 18.31 -3.34 5.97
CA ARG A 338 17.65 -2.20 6.61
C ARG A 338 17.07 -1.21 5.57
N ALA A 339 16.97 -1.64 4.32
CA ALA A 339 16.36 -0.88 3.24
C ALA A 339 14.84 -0.80 3.44
N ASP A 340 14.42 0.08 4.34
CA ASP A 340 13.02 0.28 4.67
C ASP A 340 12.41 1.39 3.81
N HIS A 341 11.10 1.30 3.62
CA HIS A 341 10.24 2.33 3.07
C HIS A 341 9.18 2.63 4.13
N VAL A 342 9.08 3.88 4.56
CA VAL A 342 8.21 4.26 5.68
C VAL A 342 7.31 5.41 5.28
N ASP A 343 6.00 5.13 5.26
CA ASP A 343 4.96 6.10 4.97
C ASP A 343 4.53 6.88 6.22
N VAL A 344 4.39 8.20 6.05
CA VAL A 344 3.70 9.09 6.98
C VAL A 344 2.46 9.63 6.28
N ILE A 345 1.30 9.23 6.77
CA ILE A 345 0.01 9.49 6.13
C ILE A 345 -0.68 10.64 6.85
N TYR A 346 -1.27 11.56 6.09
CA TYR A 346 -2.04 12.71 6.56
C TYR A 346 -3.46 12.60 6.02
N THR A 347 -4.39 12.21 6.87
CA THR A 347 -5.79 12.02 6.48
C THR A 347 -6.73 12.53 7.57
N ASN A 348 -7.77 13.25 7.16
CA ASN A 348 -8.83 13.76 8.04
C ASN A 348 -8.35 14.56 9.29
N GLY A 349 -7.14 15.16 9.24
CA GLY A 349 -6.52 15.86 10.37
C GLY A 349 -5.81 14.95 11.39
N GLN A 350 -5.71 13.66 11.08
CA GLN A 350 -4.87 12.69 11.75
C GLN A 350 -3.58 12.48 10.97
N GLN A 351 -2.53 12.05 11.67
CA GLN A 351 -1.31 11.53 11.08
C GLN A 351 -1.12 10.07 11.49
N ILE A 352 -0.72 9.23 10.55
CA ILE A 352 -0.46 7.81 10.78
C ILE A 352 0.98 7.52 10.42
N CYS A 353 1.71 6.90 11.35
CA CYS A 353 3.09 6.47 11.17
C CYS A 353 3.23 5.07 11.76
N GLY A 354 3.51 4.07 10.92
CA GLY A 354 3.43 2.67 11.31
C GLY A 354 2.02 2.29 11.78
N THR A 355 1.88 1.84 13.04
CA THR A 355 0.60 1.44 13.63
C THR A 355 -0.04 2.53 14.50
N GLN A 356 0.55 3.72 14.54
CA GLN A 356 0.12 4.79 15.45
C GLN A 356 -0.76 5.79 14.70
N ILE A 357 -1.94 6.07 15.24
CA ILE A 357 -2.86 7.09 14.73
C ILE A 357 -2.84 8.26 15.71
N LEU A 358 -2.38 9.42 15.26
CA LEU A 358 -2.18 10.61 16.08
C LEU A 358 -3.06 11.74 15.58
N SER A 359 -3.81 12.36 16.49
CA SER A 359 -4.55 13.59 16.19
C SER A 359 -3.59 14.76 16.10
N ALA A 360 -3.02 14.99 14.91
CA ALA A 360 -2.01 16.02 14.69
C ALA A 360 -2.62 17.40 14.36
N GLY A 361 -3.86 17.45 13.89
CA GLY A 361 -4.47 18.67 13.36
C GLY A 361 -3.81 19.18 12.08
N ILE A 362 -2.85 18.44 11.53
CA ILE A 362 -2.14 18.78 10.30
C ILE A 362 -3.03 18.41 9.12
N ARG A 363 -3.45 19.42 8.36
CA ARG A 363 -4.28 19.28 7.16
C ARG A 363 -3.51 19.87 5.97
N PRO A 364 -3.01 19.04 5.06
CA PRO A 364 -2.19 19.53 3.96
C PRO A 364 -3.04 20.14 2.84
N ASN A 365 -2.48 21.15 2.18
CA ASN A 365 -2.91 21.64 0.89
C ASN A 365 -1.92 21.15 -0.17
N LEU A 366 -2.42 20.81 -1.35
CA LEU A 366 -1.59 20.34 -2.47
C LEU A 366 -1.87 21.20 -3.70
N THR A 367 -0.80 21.76 -4.25
CA THR A 367 -0.82 22.48 -5.53
C THR A 367 0.19 21.83 -6.46
N LEU A 368 -0.23 21.53 -7.69
CA LEU A 368 0.66 21.08 -8.76
C LEU A 368 1.08 22.29 -9.60
N ILE A 369 2.36 22.35 -9.95
CA ILE A 369 2.93 23.35 -10.84
C ILE A 369 3.37 22.65 -12.13
N PHE A 370 2.98 23.19 -13.28
CA PHE A 370 3.28 22.66 -14.61
C PHE A 370 4.45 23.38 -15.26
N ALA A 371 4.94 22.86 -16.40
CA ALA A 371 6.11 23.39 -17.09
C ALA A 371 5.94 24.82 -17.63
N ASP A 372 4.71 25.28 -17.79
CA ASP A 372 4.36 26.65 -18.20
C ASP A 372 4.11 27.60 -17.02
N ASP A 373 4.53 27.20 -15.82
CA ASP A 373 4.30 27.88 -14.53
C ASP A 373 2.82 28.03 -14.15
N SER A 374 1.89 27.37 -14.85
CA SER A 374 0.51 27.30 -14.39
C SER A 374 0.42 26.47 -13.12
N GLU A 375 -0.52 26.84 -12.24
CA GLU A 375 -0.75 26.17 -10.97
C GLU A 375 -2.17 25.57 -10.94
N ARG A 376 -2.30 24.37 -10.40
CA ARG A 376 -3.59 23.75 -10.12
C ARG A 376 -3.65 23.27 -8.68
N VAL A 377 -4.56 23.85 -7.91
CA VAL A 377 -4.89 23.37 -6.57
C VAL A 377 -5.62 22.03 -6.68
N ILE A 378 -5.10 21.01 -6.02
CA ILE A 378 -5.66 19.66 -5.98
C ILE A 378 -6.36 19.40 -4.65
N MET A 379 -5.76 19.87 -3.54
CA MET A 379 -6.26 19.59 -2.20
C MET A 379 -6.30 20.86 -1.36
N ARG A 380 -7.37 21.03 -0.59
CA ARG A 380 -7.49 22.03 0.49
C ARG A 380 -7.92 21.34 1.78
N ASP A 381 -7.22 21.64 2.86
CA ASP A 381 -7.48 21.11 4.20
C ASP A 381 -7.60 19.57 4.25
N GLY A 382 -6.77 18.86 3.48
CA GLY A 382 -6.77 17.41 3.39
C GLY A 382 -7.92 16.81 2.56
N ARG A 383 -8.61 17.61 1.74
CA ARG A 383 -9.72 17.17 0.86
C ARG A 383 -9.53 17.64 -0.58
N TYR A 384 -9.88 16.79 -1.53
CA TYR A 384 -9.87 17.18 -2.94
C TYR A 384 -10.83 18.34 -3.20
N VAL A 385 -10.40 19.32 -4.01
CA VAL A 385 -11.27 20.43 -4.42
C VAL A 385 -12.24 20.00 -5.53
N ASP A 386 -13.32 20.75 -5.72
CA ASP A 386 -14.27 20.49 -6.80
C ASP A 386 -13.59 20.58 -8.18
N GLY A 387 -13.92 19.63 -9.07
CA GLY A 387 -13.38 19.58 -10.43
C GLY A 387 -11.98 18.97 -10.58
N VAL A 388 -11.43 18.32 -9.54
CA VAL A 388 -10.20 17.52 -9.68
C VAL A 388 -10.43 16.28 -10.55
N PHE A 389 -11.53 15.57 -10.29
CA PHE A 389 -11.85 14.29 -10.92
C PHE A 389 -12.79 14.40 -12.11
#